data_AF-A0A2K5NGF0-F1
#
_entry.id   AF-A0A2K5NGF0-F1
#
_cell.length_a   1.000
_cell.length_b   1.000
_cell.length_c   1.000
_cell.angle_alpha   90.00
_cell.angle_beta   90.00
_cell.angle_gamma   90.00
#
_symmetry.space_group_name_H-M   'P 1'
#
loop_
_entity.id
_entity.type
_entity.pdbx_description
1 polymer ?
#
loop_
_entity_poly.entity_id
_entity_poly.type
_entity_poly.pdbx_seq_one_letter_code
_entity_poly.pdbx_strand_id
1 'polypeptide(L)'
;MLPGYRDPYSSRPLTRGEIGCFLSHYSVWKEVIDRELEKTLVIEDDVRFEHQFKKKLMKLMDDIDQAQLDWELIYIGRKRMQVKEPEKAVPNVANLVEADYSYWTLGYVISLEGAQKLVGADPFGKMLPVDEFLPIMYNKHPVAEYKEYYESRDLKAFSAEPLLIYPTHYTGQPGYLSDTETSTIWDNETVATDWDRTHAWKSRKQSRIYSSAKNTEALPPPTSLDTVPSRDEL
;
A
#
# COMPACT_ATOMS: atom_id res chain seq x y z
N MET A 1 -17.86 0.72 -11.45
CA MET A 1 -17.50 1.81 -10.51
C MET A 1 -18.39 1.68 -9.30
N LEU A 2 -17.82 1.68 -8.09
CA LEU A 2 -18.63 1.57 -6.86
C LEU A 2 -19.61 2.77 -6.77
N PRO A 3 -20.93 2.54 -6.65
CA PRO A 3 -21.91 3.62 -6.58
C PRO A 3 -21.66 4.58 -5.41
N GLY A 4 -21.57 5.88 -5.71
CA GLY A 4 -21.40 6.91 -4.70
C GLY A 4 -19.95 7.13 -4.22
N TYR A 5 -18.97 6.40 -4.76
CA TYR A 5 -17.57 6.63 -4.43
C TYR A 5 -17.14 8.07 -4.80
N ARG A 6 -16.48 8.71 -3.84
CA ARG A 6 -15.72 9.94 -4.05
C ARG A 6 -14.38 9.82 -3.35
N ASP A 7 -13.33 10.23 -4.03
CA ASP A 7 -11.99 10.31 -3.46
C ASP A 7 -12.01 11.12 -2.15
N PRO A 8 -11.46 10.60 -1.03
CA PRO A 8 -11.54 11.27 0.27
C PRO A 8 -10.88 12.66 0.31
N TYR A 9 -9.92 12.94 -0.57
CA TYR A 9 -9.11 14.16 -0.53
C TYR A 9 -9.60 15.27 -1.47
N SER A 10 -10.12 14.87 -2.62
CA SER A 10 -10.53 15.74 -3.72
C SER A 10 -12.03 15.63 -4.06
N SER A 11 -12.76 14.70 -3.44
CA SER A 11 -14.22 14.53 -3.59
C SER A 11 -14.68 14.24 -5.03
N ARG A 12 -13.79 13.70 -5.86
CA ARG A 12 -14.01 13.38 -7.28
C ARG A 12 -14.32 11.89 -7.50
N PRO A 13 -14.91 11.50 -8.65
CA PRO A 13 -14.93 10.11 -9.09
C PRO A 13 -13.52 9.66 -9.55
N LEU A 14 -13.35 8.38 -9.92
CA LEU A 14 -12.05 7.89 -10.38
C LEU A 14 -11.53 8.68 -11.60
N THR A 15 -10.22 8.85 -11.66
CA THR A 15 -9.52 9.28 -12.86
C THR A 15 -9.21 8.08 -13.76
N ARG A 16 -8.89 8.35 -15.03
CA ARG A 16 -8.43 7.30 -15.94
C ARG A 16 -7.08 6.72 -15.52
N GLY A 17 -6.22 7.53 -14.92
CA GLY A 17 -4.95 7.11 -14.38
C GLY A 17 -5.11 6.13 -13.21
N GLU A 18 -6.05 6.38 -12.29
CA GLU A 18 -6.39 5.43 -11.22
C GLU A 18 -6.96 4.13 -11.76
N ILE A 19 -7.81 4.19 -12.80
CA ILE A 19 -8.29 3.00 -13.50
C ILE A 19 -7.13 2.23 -14.13
N GLY A 20 -6.21 2.93 -14.80
CA GLY A 20 -5.02 2.33 -15.41
C GLY A 20 -4.13 1.64 -14.37
N CYS A 21 -3.84 2.32 -13.25
CA CYS A 21 -3.09 1.76 -12.12
C CYS A 21 -3.76 0.48 -11.58
N PHE A 22 -5.07 0.53 -11.33
CA PHE A 22 -5.82 -0.66 -10.87
C PHE A 22 -5.71 -1.82 -11.87
N LEU A 23 -5.91 -1.55 -13.16
CA LEU A 23 -5.86 -2.57 -14.21
C LEU A 23 -4.46 -3.18 -14.36
N SER A 24 -3.40 -2.39 -14.18
CA SER A 24 -2.01 -2.89 -14.16
C SER A 24 -1.79 -3.88 -13.03
N HIS A 25 -2.22 -3.57 -11.80
CA HIS A 25 -2.13 -4.52 -10.69
C HIS A 25 -3.01 -5.76 -10.90
N TYR A 26 -4.25 -5.58 -11.38
CA TYR A 26 -5.14 -6.70 -11.69
C TYR A 26 -4.53 -7.65 -12.73
N SER A 27 -3.89 -7.11 -13.77
CA SER A 27 -3.18 -7.91 -14.78
C SER A 27 -2.05 -8.73 -14.16
N VAL A 28 -1.30 -8.17 -13.21
CA VAL A 28 -0.26 -8.89 -12.47
C VAL A 28 -0.89 -10.01 -11.63
N TRP A 29 -1.98 -9.77 -10.90
CA TRP A 29 -2.65 -10.82 -10.12
C TRP A 29 -3.17 -11.96 -11.01
N LYS A 30 -3.71 -11.62 -12.18
CA LYS A 30 -4.11 -12.58 -13.20
C LYS A 30 -2.92 -13.42 -13.67
N GLU A 31 -1.78 -12.80 -13.94
CA GLU A 31 -0.56 -13.51 -14.33
C GLU A 31 -0.04 -14.43 -13.22
N VAL A 32 -0.06 -13.99 -11.96
CA VAL A 32 0.30 -14.82 -10.79
C VAL A 32 -0.55 -16.09 -10.76
N ILE A 33 -1.86 -15.98 -10.98
CA ILE A 33 -2.79 -17.11 -11.02
C ILE A 33 -2.51 -18.00 -12.23
N ASP A 34 -2.45 -17.42 -13.43
CA ASP A 34 -2.35 -18.16 -14.68
C ASP A 34 -1.02 -18.93 -14.79
N ARG A 35 0.03 -18.45 -14.12
CA ARG A 35 1.35 -19.09 -14.05
C ARG A 35 1.61 -19.87 -12.74
N GLU A 36 0.64 -19.90 -11.84
CA GLU A 36 0.73 -20.57 -10.51
C GLU A 36 1.96 -20.13 -9.70
N LEU A 37 2.27 -18.82 -9.71
CA LEU A 37 3.43 -18.28 -8.99
C LEU A 37 3.15 -18.23 -7.48
N GLU A 38 3.89 -19.03 -6.71
CA GLU A 38 3.70 -19.15 -5.26
C GLU A 38 3.86 -17.82 -4.52
N LYS A 39 4.92 -17.06 -4.84
CA LYS A 39 5.26 -15.76 -4.23
C LYS A 39 5.74 -14.81 -5.32
N THR A 40 5.17 -13.60 -5.37
CA THR A 40 5.51 -12.59 -6.37
C THR A 40 5.79 -11.24 -5.73
N LEU A 41 6.90 -10.61 -6.10
CA LEU A 41 7.25 -9.25 -5.71
C LEU A 41 6.77 -8.27 -6.80
N VAL A 42 5.90 -7.34 -6.43
CA VAL A 42 5.35 -6.29 -7.31
C VAL A 42 5.89 -4.95 -6.84
N ILE A 43 6.41 -4.14 -7.76
CA ILE A 43 7.01 -2.84 -7.47
C ILE A 43 6.62 -1.85 -8.59
N GLU A 44 6.28 -0.63 -8.21
CA GLU A 44 6.12 0.51 -9.13
C GLU A 44 7.49 1.01 -9.63
N ASP A 45 7.51 1.74 -10.75
CA ASP A 45 8.73 2.15 -11.44
C ASP A 45 9.40 3.41 -10.85
N ASP A 46 8.71 4.14 -9.97
CA ASP A 46 9.12 5.41 -9.40
C ASP A 46 9.66 5.32 -7.97
N VAL A 47 10.21 4.15 -7.59
CA VAL A 47 10.71 3.87 -6.24
C VAL A 47 12.24 3.89 -6.12
N ARG A 48 12.71 4.16 -4.91
CA ARG A 48 14.10 3.95 -4.47
C ARG A 48 14.16 2.84 -3.43
N PHE A 49 15.26 2.09 -3.45
CA PHE A 49 15.48 0.94 -2.58
C PHE A 49 16.25 1.33 -1.32
N GLU A 50 15.88 0.72 -0.19
CA GLU A 50 16.63 0.79 1.04
C GLU A 50 17.99 0.08 0.91
N HIS A 51 19.00 0.50 1.67
CA HIS A 51 20.30 -0.16 1.66
C HIS A 51 20.14 -1.65 2.01
N GLN A 52 20.82 -2.53 1.26
CA GLN A 52 20.71 -3.99 1.40
C GLN A 52 19.29 -4.53 1.16
N PHE A 53 18.44 -3.85 0.38
CA PHE A 53 17.07 -4.26 0.04
C PHE A 53 16.88 -5.76 -0.10
N LYS A 54 17.61 -6.40 -1.04
CA LYS A 54 17.48 -7.84 -1.30
C LYS A 54 17.77 -8.68 -0.06
N LYS A 55 18.84 -8.36 0.69
CA LYS A 55 19.21 -9.09 1.89
C LYS A 55 18.15 -8.93 2.99
N LYS A 56 17.63 -7.72 3.17
CA LYS A 56 16.57 -7.41 4.15
C LYS A 56 15.27 -8.13 3.79
N LEU A 57 14.84 -8.07 2.53
CA LEU A 57 13.65 -8.76 2.04
C LEU A 57 13.76 -10.28 2.20
N MET A 58 14.87 -10.89 1.74
CA MET A 58 15.05 -12.34 1.87
C MET A 58 15.05 -12.77 3.34
N LYS A 59 15.72 -12.03 4.22
CA LYS A 59 15.69 -12.30 5.66
C LYS A 59 14.28 -12.26 6.24
N LEU A 60 13.48 -11.25 5.86
CA LEU A 60 12.08 -11.15 6.29
C LEU A 60 11.27 -12.36 5.80
N MET A 61 11.42 -12.75 4.53
CA MET A 61 10.72 -13.92 3.99
C MET A 61 11.15 -15.22 4.69
N ASP A 62 12.44 -15.39 4.99
CA ASP A 62 12.96 -16.55 5.73
C ASP A 62 12.39 -16.61 7.16
N ASP A 63 12.25 -15.46 7.84
CA ASP A 63 11.67 -15.39 9.19
C ASP A 63 10.17 -15.72 9.18
N ILE A 64 9.44 -15.25 8.17
CA ILE A 64 8.03 -15.57 7.94
C ILE A 64 7.84 -17.08 7.72
N ASP A 65 8.69 -17.68 6.88
CA ASP A 65 8.64 -19.12 6.59
C ASP A 65 8.98 -19.94 7.86
N GLN A 66 9.98 -19.53 8.64
CA GLN A 66 10.34 -20.18 9.91
C GLN A 66 9.22 -20.08 10.97
N ALA A 67 8.55 -18.94 11.05
CA ALA A 67 7.42 -18.74 11.94
C ALA A 67 6.14 -19.45 11.45
N GLN A 68 6.16 -20.01 10.23
CA GLN A 68 5.00 -20.60 9.56
C GLN A 68 3.81 -19.63 9.53
N LEU A 69 4.10 -18.34 9.34
CA LEU A 69 3.09 -17.31 9.29
C LEU A 69 2.28 -17.47 7.99
N ASP A 70 0.97 -17.50 8.15
CA ASP A 70 0.03 -17.48 7.04
C ASP A 70 -0.19 -16.03 6.57
N TRP A 71 0.19 -15.73 5.33
CA TRP A 71 0.17 -14.39 4.75
C TRP A 71 -0.23 -14.42 3.28
N GLU A 72 -0.84 -13.33 2.81
CA GLU A 72 -1.31 -13.22 1.43
C GLU A 72 -0.82 -11.94 0.74
N LEU A 73 -0.60 -10.87 1.51
CA LEU A 73 -0.03 -9.62 1.02
C LEU A 73 0.92 -9.01 2.07
N ILE A 74 2.12 -8.61 1.66
CA ILE A 74 3.07 -7.90 2.53
C ILE A 74 3.51 -6.63 1.83
N TYR A 75 3.08 -5.48 2.34
CA TYR A 75 3.60 -4.19 1.86
C TYR A 75 5.09 -4.07 2.19
N ILE A 76 5.88 -3.67 1.19
CA ILE A 76 7.30 -3.33 1.36
C ILE A 76 7.56 -1.84 1.10
N GLY A 77 6.61 -1.16 0.46
CA GLY A 77 6.54 0.28 0.31
C GLY A 77 5.08 0.70 0.33
N ARG A 78 4.75 1.57 1.29
CA ARG A 78 3.40 2.15 1.43
C ARG A 78 3.43 3.45 2.21
N LYS A 79 2.29 4.14 2.21
CA LYS A 79 1.95 5.19 3.15
C LYS A 79 0.94 4.67 4.17
N ARG A 80 1.37 4.49 5.41
CA ARG A 80 0.48 4.25 6.53
C ARG A 80 -0.39 5.49 6.79
N MET A 81 -1.71 5.30 6.81
CA MET A 81 -2.67 6.39 7.01
C MET A 81 -3.15 6.50 8.47
N GLN A 82 -3.07 5.43 9.24
CA GLN A 82 -3.27 5.45 10.69
C GLN A 82 -2.06 6.07 11.41
N VAL A 83 -2.26 7.20 12.10
CA VAL A 83 -1.16 7.94 12.76
C VAL A 83 -1.28 8.03 14.28
N LYS A 84 -2.39 7.55 14.86
CA LYS A 84 -2.71 7.73 16.29
C LYS A 84 -2.18 6.60 17.17
N GLU A 85 -2.32 5.36 16.69
CA GLU A 85 -2.00 4.14 17.43
C GLU A 85 -0.99 3.30 16.65
N PRO A 86 -0.07 2.57 17.31
CA PRO A 86 0.86 1.65 16.66
C PRO A 86 0.14 0.51 15.94
N GLU A 87 0.74 0.03 14.86
CA GLU A 87 0.32 -1.22 14.24
C GLU A 87 0.84 -2.40 15.05
N LYS A 88 0.06 -3.47 15.08
CA LYS A 88 0.35 -4.64 15.90
C LYS A 88 1.53 -5.41 15.31
N ALA A 89 2.60 -5.57 16.09
CA ALA A 89 3.73 -6.40 15.72
C ALA A 89 3.32 -7.87 15.57
N VAL A 90 3.93 -8.57 14.60
CA VAL A 90 3.71 -10.01 14.41
C VAL A 90 4.59 -10.79 15.38
N PRO A 91 4.03 -11.63 16.26
CA PRO A 91 4.82 -12.42 17.19
C PRO A 91 5.82 -13.32 16.45
N ASN A 92 7.05 -13.39 16.96
CA ASN A 92 8.14 -14.22 16.44
C ASN A 92 8.66 -13.85 15.03
N VAL A 93 8.16 -12.77 14.41
CA VAL A 93 8.68 -12.25 13.14
C VAL A 93 9.12 -10.80 13.36
N ALA A 94 10.43 -10.58 13.37
CA ALA A 94 10.97 -9.24 13.46
C ALA A 94 10.66 -8.45 12.18
N ASN A 95 10.55 -7.13 12.32
CA ASN A 95 10.34 -6.18 11.24
C ASN A 95 9.03 -6.39 10.45
N LEU A 96 7.99 -6.90 11.11
CA LEU A 96 6.69 -7.14 10.49
C LEU A 96 5.54 -6.69 11.42
N VAL A 97 4.56 -6.02 10.83
CA VAL A 97 3.32 -5.60 11.49
C VAL A 97 2.10 -6.02 10.69
N GLU A 98 0.95 -6.19 11.36
CA GLU A 98 -0.35 -6.26 10.70
C GLU A 98 -0.64 -4.93 10.00
N ALA A 99 -0.97 -4.97 8.70
CA ALA A 99 -1.21 -3.75 7.94
C ALA A 99 -2.53 -3.08 8.36
N ASP A 100 -2.50 -1.76 8.53
CA ASP A 100 -3.70 -0.93 8.66
C ASP A 100 -4.03 -0.22 7.33
N TYR A 101 -4.98 0.72 7.34
CA TYR A 101 -5.33 1.55 6.19
C TYR A 101 -4.08 2.22 5.57
N SER A 102 -3.87 1.97 4.28
CA SER A 102 -2.61 2.23 3.59
C SER A 102 -2.85 2.75 2.17
N TYR A 103 -2.05 3.74 1.77
CA TYR A 103 -2.00 4.34 0.43
C TYR A 103 -0.63 4.14 -0.20
N TRP A 104 -0.44 4.61 -1.44
CA TRP A 104 0.82 4.55 -2.19
C TRP A 104 1.28 3.10 -2.26
N THR A 105 0.57 2.24 -2.99
CA THR A 105 0.91 0.82 -3.18
C THR A 105 2.23 0.62 -3.99
N LEU A 106 3.31 1.31 -3.58
CA LEU A 106 4.65 1.38 -4.21
C LEU A 106 5.24 0.00 -4.44
N GLY A 107 4.96 -0.94 -3.53
CA GLY A 107 5.31 -2.33 -3.74
C GLY A 107 4.94 -3.24 -2.59
N TYR A 108 4.73 -4.50 -2.95
CA TYR A 108 4.29 -5.55 -2.06
C TYR A 108 4.74 -6.92 -2.56
N VAL A 109 4.80 -7.88 -1.64
CA VAL A 109 4.85 -9.30 -1.97
C VAL A 109 3.42 -9.85 -1.89
N ILE A 110 3.02 -10.67 -2.86
CA ILE A 110 1.71 -11.34 -2.89
C ILE A 110 1.88 -12.84 -3.06
N SER A 111 1.06 -13.62 -2.36
CA SER A 111 0.97 -15.07 -2.55
C SER A 111 -0.01 -15.43 -3.68
N LEU A 112 0.07 -16.68 -4.18
CA LEU A 112 -0.91 -17.20 -5.12
C LEU A 112 -2.36 -17.09 -4.58
N GLU A 113 -2.57 -17.46 -3.31
CA GLU A 113 -3.87 -17.36 -2.65
C GLU A 113 -4.33 -15.90 -2.55
N GLY A 114 -3.44 -14.97 -2.20
CA GLY A 114 -3.74 -13.55 -2.17
C GLY A 114 -4.23 -13.04 -3.53
N ALA A 115 -3.53 -13.39 -4.61
CA ALA A 115 -3.95 -13.03 -5.96
C ALA A 115 -5.33 -13.61 -6.32
N GLN A 116 -5.59 -14.87 -5.96
CA GLN A 116 -6.89 -15.52 -6.18
C GLN A 116 -8.02 -14.80 -5.43
N LYS A 117 -7.80 -14.38 -4.18
CA LYS A 117 -8.79 -13.61 -3.40
C LYS A 117 -9.08 -12.25 -4.03
N LEU A 118 -8.03 -11.52 -4.45
CA LEU A 118 -8.19 -10.21 -5.07
C LEU A 118 -8.94 -10.27 -6.40
N VAL A 119 -8.62 -11.26 -7.26
CA VAL A 119 -9.32 -11.47 -8.53
C VAL A 119 -10.74 -11.98 -8.30
N GLY A 120 -10.93 -12.92 -7.36
CA GLY A 120 -12.21 -13.51 -7.00
C GLY A 120 -13.20 -12.53 -6.35
N ALA A 121 -12.73 -11.38 -5.88
CA ALA A 121 -13.57 -10.31 -5.36
C ALA A 121 -14.47 -9.64 -6.43
N ASP A 122 -14.21 -9.94 -7.71
CA ASP A 122 -14.89 -9.38 -8.90
C ASP A 122 -15.01 -7.85 -8.86
N PRO A 123 -13.86 -7.14 -8.94
CA PRO A 123 -13.84 -5.70 -8.69
C PRO A 123 -14.43 -4.85 -9.83
N PHE A 124 -14.60 -5.37 -11.05
CA PHE A 124 -14.92 -4.52 -12.21
C PHE A 124 -16.30 -3.85 -12.12
N GLY A 125 -17.31 -4.53 -11.59
CA GLY A 125 -18.63 -3.93 -11.33
C GLY A 125 -18.59 -2.80 -10.29
N LYS A 126 -17.61 -2.84 -9.37
CA LYS A 126 -17.55 -2.05 -8.13
C LYS A 126 -16.14 -1.48 -7.89
N MET A 127 -15.47 -1.11 -8.98
CA MET A 127 -14.08 -0.65 -8.96
C MET A 127 -13.89 0.59 -8.09
N LEU A 128 -12.77 0.58 -7.38
CA LEU A 128 -12.19 1.65 -6.58
C LEU A 128 -10.70 1.77 -6.96
N PRO A 129 -9.99 2.86 -6.61
CA PRO A 129 -8.53 2.86 -6.71
C PRO A 129 -7.94 1.70 -5.93
N VAL A 130 -6.76 1.21 -6.36
CA VAL A 130 -6.13 0.05 -5.72
C VAL A 130 -5.87 0.29 -4.23
N ASP A 131 -5.51 1.53 -3.87
CA ASP A 131 -5.27 2.00 -2.50
C ASP A 131 -6.53 1.98 -1.62
N GLU A 132 -7.73 1.95 -2.20
CA GLU A 132 -8.99 1.80 -1.45
C GLU A 132 -9.47 0.35 -1.46
N PHE A 133 -9.27 -0.34 -2.58
CA PHE A 133 -9.66 -1.73 -2.75
C PHE A 133 -8.88 -2.66 -1.82
N LEU A 134 -7.55 -2.56 -1.77
CA LEU A 134 -6.74 -3.45 -0.93
C LEU A 134 -7.15 -3.37 0.56
N PRO A 135 -7.26 -2.18 1.19
CA PRO A 135 -7.73 -2.09 2.58
C PRO A 135 -9.14 -2.62 2.83
N ILE A 136 -10.02 -2.62 1.83
CA ILE A 136 -11.32 -3.30 1.96
C ILE A 136 -11.11 -4.80 2.06
N MET A 137 -10.25 -5.38 1.20
CA MET A 137 -10.01 -6.82 1.14
C MET A 137 -9.38 -7.39 2.40
N TYR A 138 -8.59 -6.60 3.15
CA TYR A 138 -8.08 -6.98 4.48
C TYR A 138 -8.84 -6.31 5.64
N ASN A 139 -10.06 -5.81 5.37
CA ASN A 139 -11.04 -5.29 6.34
C ASN A 139 -10.56 -4.11 7.22
N LYS A 140 -9.63 -3.29 6.75
CA LYS A 140 -9.10 -2.10 7.46
C LYS A 140 -9.55 -0.76 6.85
N HIS A 141 -10.37 -0.78 5.80
CA HIS A 141 -10.90 0.45 5.22
C HIS A 141 -11.80 1.22 6.23
N PRO A 142 -11.63 2.55 6.37
CA PRO A 142 -12.33 3.35 7.38
C PRO A 142 -13.81 3.62 7.07
N VAL A 143 -14.19 3.65 5.78
CA VAL A 143 -15.58 3.82 5.35
C VAL A 143 -16.28 2.46 5.34
N ALA A 144 -17.35 2.31 6.11
CA ALA A 144 -18.06 1.04 6.27
C ALA A 144 -18.87 0.69 5.01
N GLU A 145 -19.49 1.70 4.42
CA GLU A 145 -20.35 1.62 3.24
C GLU A 145 -19.61 1.02 2.03
N TYR A 146 -18.32 1.31 1.87
CA TYR A 146 -17.53 0.75 0.77
C TYR A 146 -17.25 -0.75 0.98
N LYS A 147 -17.09 -1.18 2.25
CA LYS A 147 -16.84 -2.59 2.59
C LYS A 147 -18.06 -3.47 2.35
N GLU A 148 -19.27 -2.93 2.41
CA GLU A 148 -20.51 -3.67 2.19
C GLU A 148 -20.61 -4.27 0.77
N TYR A 149 -19.93 -3.68 -0.22
CA TYR A 149 -19.89 -4.19 -1.59
C TYR A 149 -18.98 -5.42 -1.77
N TYR A 150 -18.17 -5.76 -0.77
CA TYR A 150 -17.20 -6.85 -0.82
C TYR A 150 -17.42 -7.77 0.37
N GLU A 151 -18.15 -8.87 0.22
CA GLU A 151 -18.54 -9.74 1.34
C GLU A 151 -17.34 -10.44 1.98
N SER A 152 -16.48 -11.07 1.17
CA SER A 152 -15.23 -11.70 1.62
C SER A 152 -14.12 -10.65 1.76
N ARG A 153 -13.63 -10.46 2.99
CA ARG A 153 -12.61 -9.48 3.37
C ARG A 153 -11.58 -10.11 4.31
N ASP A 154 -11.13 -11.29 3.93
CA ASP A 154 -10.25 -12.16 4.71
C ASP A 154 -8.81 -12.19 4.17
N LEU A 155 -8.41 -11.18 3.39
CA LEU A 155 -7.04 -11.07 2.91
C LEU A 155 -6.08 -10.86 4.10
N LYS A 156 -5.09 -11.72 4.25
CA LYS A 156 -4.08 -11.62 5.33
C LYS A 156 -2.96 -10.66 4.93
N ALA A 157 -3.12 -9.39 5.31
CA ALA A 157 -2.21 -8.31 4.94
C ALA A 157 -1.27 -7.86 6.08
N PHE A 158 0.01 -7.75 5.76
CA PHE A 158 1.08 -7.29 6.64
C PHE A 158 1.91 -6.19 5.99
N SER A 159 2.85 -5.61 6.73
CA SER A 159 3.80 -4.62 6.23
C SER A 159 5.17 -4.82 6.87
N ALA A 160 6.21 -4.69 6.06
CA ALA A 160 7.57 -4.54 6.56
C ALA A 160 7.67 -3.27 7.43
N GLU A 161 8.44 -3.35 8.51
CA GLU A 161 8.71 -2.26 9.45
C GLU A 161 10.18 -2.30 9.92
N PRO A 162 11.06 -1.41 9.45
CA PRO A 162 10.81 -0.32 8.50
C PRO A 162 10.50 -0.81 7.07
N LEU A 163 9.97 0.09 6.24
CA LEU A 163 9.76 -0.15 4.81
C LEU A 163 11.09 -0.43 4.09
N LEU A 164 11.01 -1.14 2.97
CA LEU A 164 12.16 -1.55 2.17
C LEU A 164 12.31 -0.75 0.88
N ILE A 165 11.25 -0.06 0.44
CA ILE A 165 11.26 0.87 -0.68
C ILE A 165 10.48 2.14 -0.32
N TYR A 166 10.86 3.23 -0.98
CA TYR A 166 10.32 4.57 -0.77
C TYR A 166 10.11 5.24 -2.13
N PRO A 167 9.26 6.27 -2.26
CA PRO A 167 9.15 6.98 -3.53
C PRO A 167 10.45 7.72 -3.85
N THR A 168 10.76 7.89 -5.13
CA THR A 168 11.86 8.74 -5.59
C THR A 168 11.60 10.21 -5.29
N HIS A 169 10.34 10.64 -5.42
CA HIS A 169 9.87 11.99 -5.13
C HIS A 169 8.56 11.94 -4.35
N TYR A 170 8.43 12.74 -3.31
CA TYR A 170 7.19 12.89 -2.57
C TYR A 170 6.29 13.96 -3.20
N THR A 171 4.98 13.84 -3.01
CA THR A 171 4.01 14.81 -3.49
C THR A 171 4.42 16.24 -3.11
N GLY A 172 4.56 17.11 -4.12
CA GLY A 172 4.94 18.51 -3.94
C GLY A 172 6.45 18.79 -3.92
N GLN A 173 7.31 17.79 -4.04
CA GLN A 173 8.74 17.98 -4.28
C GLN A 173 9.00 18.38 -5.74
N PRO A 174 10.05 19.17 -6.03
CA PRO A 174 10.49 19.43 -7.39
C PRO A 174 10.78 18.12 -8.13
N GLY A 175 10.23 17.95 -9.33
CA GLY A 175 10.38 16.72 -10.12
C GLY A 175 9.30 15.65 -9.87
N TYR A 176 8.39 15.85 -8.92
CA TYR A 176 7.24 14.96 -8.73
C TYR A 176 6.31 14.97 -9.95
N LEU A 177 5.98 13.78 -10.45
CA LEU A 177 5.05 13.53 -11.55
C LEU A 177 4.12 12.38 -11.13
N SER A 178 2.83 12.48 -11.46
CA SER A 178 1.83 11.46 -11.14
C SER A 178 0.88 11.28 -12.31
N ASP A 179 0.86 10.08 -12.89
CA ASP A 179 -0.05 9.74 -13.99
C ASP A 179 -1.46 9.35 -13.49
N THR A 180 -1.58 8.99 -12.21
CA THR A 180 -2.87 8.69 -11.57
C THR A 180 -3.65 9.96 -11.30
N GLU A 181 -3.01 10.97 -10.72
CA GLU A 181 -3.67 12.19 -10.28
C GLU A 181 -3.87 13.20 -11.42
N THR A 182 -2.98 13.26 -12.42
CA THR A 182 -2.99 14.33 -13.46
C THR A 182 -3.80 14.02 -14.72
N SER A 183 -4.51 12.90 -14.76
CA SER A 183 -5.27 12.46 -15.94
C SER A 183 -6.64 13.17 -16.08
N THR A 184 -7.61 12.60 -16.80
CA THR A 184 -8.99 13.13 -16.85
C THR A 184 -9.89 12.29 -15.95
N ILE A 185 -11.03 12.84 -15.52
CA ILE A 185 -12.04 12.00 -14.87
C ILE A 185 -12.55 10.93 -15.84
N TRP A 186 -12.96 9.78 -15.31
CA TRP A 186 -13.24 8.60 -16.13
C TRP A 186 -14.39 8.81 -17.14
N ASP A 187 -15.41 9.58 -16.76
CA ASP A 187 -16.65 9.81 -17.51
C ASP A 187 -16.66 11.12 -18.32
N ASN A 188 -15.59 11.92 -18.27
CA ASN A 188 -15.50 13.17 -19.03
C ASN A 188 -14.04 13.55 -19.34
N GLU A 189 -13.66 13.40 -20.61
CA GLU A 189 -12.32 13.72 -21.11
C GLU A 189 -12.01 15.22 -21.17
N THR A 190 -13.02 16.08 -21.00
CA THR A 190 -12.81 17.54 -21.03
C THR A 190 -12.41 18.12 -19.66
N VAL A 191 -12.51 17.32 -18.60
CA VAL A 191 -12.16 17.74 -17.24
C VAL A 191 -10.78 17.17 -16.87
N ALA A 192 -9.75 17.98 -17.07
CA ALA A 192 -8.39 17.67 -16.63
C ALA A 192 -8.27 17.74 -15.10
N THR A 193 -7.48 16.85 -14.52
CA THR A 193 -7.25 16.77 -13.08
C THR A 193 -5.82 17.20 -12.70
N ASP A 194 -5.36 18.40 -13.03
CA ASP A 194 -4.04 18.89 -12.52
C ASP A 194 -4.13 19.34 -11.04
N TRP A 195 -4.69 18.47 -10.19
CA TRP A 195 -5.07 18.79 -8.82
C TRP A 195 -3.90 18.68 -7.84
N ASP A 196 -2.87 17.89 -8.15
CA ASP A 196 -1.61 17.87 -7.40
C ASP A 196 -0.95 19.24 -7.36
N ARG A 197 -1.05 20.01 -8.46
CA ARG A 197 -0.46 21.37 -8.55
C ARG A 197 -1.32 22.45 -7.91
N THR A 198 -2.64 22.30 -7.90
CA THR A 198 -3.56 23.33 -7.40
C THR A 198 -3.96 23.13 -5.93
N HIS A 199 -3.91 21.90 -5.40
CA HIS A 199 -4.30 21.55 -4.03
C HIS A 199 -3.16 20.99 -3.18
N ALA A 200 -1.90 21.25 -3.58
CA ALA A 200 -0.69 20.82 -2.89
C ALA A 200 -0.72 21.05 -1.35
N TRP A 201 -1.47 22.04 -0.85
CA TRP A 201 -1.61 22.29 0.59
C TRP A 201 -2.35 21.16 1.35
N LYS A 202 -3.32 20.47 0.74
CA LYS A 202 -4.07 19.37 1.39
C LYS A 202 -3.28 18.06 1.38
N SER A 203 -2.47 17.81 0.35
CA SER A 203 -1.54 16.66 0.29
C SER A 203 -0.26 16.89 1.11
N ARG A 204 0.16 18.15 1.31
CA ARG A 204 1.33 18.55 2.13
C ARG A 204 1.22 18.26 3.62
N LYS A 205 0.02 18.10 4.18
CA LYS A 205 -0.12 17.57 5.55
C LYS A 205 -0.09 16.05 5.51
N GLN A 206 1.06 15.49 5.15
CA GLN A 206 1.39 14.16 5.63
C GLN A 206 1.42 14.27 7.15
N SER A 207 0.38 13.75 7.81
CA SER A 207 0.32 13.74 9.26
C SER A 207 1.51 12.93 9.76
N ARG A 208 2.45 13.58 10.43
CA ARG A 208 3.57 12.88 11.06
C ARG A 208 3.00 11.86 12.02
N ILE A 209 3.47 10.62 11.92
CA ILE A 209 3.15 9.56 12.88
C ILE A 209 3.49 10.09 14.27
N TYR A 210 2.53 10.03 15.20
CA TYR A 210 2.77 10.50 16.55
C TYR A 210 3.86 9.67 17.21
N SER A 211 4.61 10.29 18.13
CA SER A 211 5.68 9.58 18.86
C SER A 211 5.18 8.33 19.58
N SER A 212 3.92 8.34 20.04
CA SER A 212 3.21 7.22 20.67
C SER A 212 2.79 6.12 19.68
N ALA A 213 2.71 6.42 18.39
CA ALA A 213 2.22 5.50 17.36
C ALA A 213 3.34 4.74 16.64
N LYS A 214 4.57 4.81 17.16
CA LYS A 214 5.73 4.11 16.61
C LYS A 214 5.63 2.61 16.88
N ASN A 215 5.94 1.81 15.87
CA ASN A 215 5.92 0.35 15.92
C ASN A 215 7.18 -0.21 16.62
N THR A 216 7.49 0.25 17.84
CA THR A 216 8.73 -0.14 18.55
C THR A 216 8.79 -1.63 18.87
N GLU A 217 7.65 -2.29 19.02
CA GLU A 217 7.57 -3.74 19.30
C GLU A 217 7.93 -4.61 18.09
N ALA A 218 7.83 -4.08 16.87
CA ALA A 218 8.19 -4.81 15.66
C ALA A 218 9.69 -4.80 15.40
N LEU A 219 10.45 -3.91 16.06
CA LEU A 219 11.87 -3.75 15.84
C LEU A 219 12.68 -4.73 16.71
N PRO A 220 13.79 -5.27 16.21
CA PRO A 220 14.70 -6.04 17.05
C PRO A 220 15.21 -5.18 18.22
N PRO A 221 15.49 -5.80 19.39
CA PRO A 221 16.05 -5.07 20.52
C PRO A 221 17.36 -4.38 20.12
N PRO A 222 17.63 -3.16 20.61
CA PRO A 222 18.84 -2.44 20.25
C PRO A 222 20.08 -3.25 20.65
N THR A 223 20.91 -3.60 19.68
CA THR A 223 22.25 -4.13 19.93
C THR A 223 23.12 -3.01 20.50
N SER A 224 23.99 -3.32 21.47
CA SER A 224 24.84 -2.35 22.19
C SER A 224 25.86 -1.60 21.32
N LEU A 225 25.85 -1.84 20.02
CA LEU A 225 26.68 -1.24 18.99
C LEU A 225 25.75 -1.02 17.79
N ASP A 226 25.10 0.14 17.71
CA ASP A 226 25.02 0.88 16.46
C ASP A 226 24.48 2.30 16.64
N THR A 227 25.12 3.16 15.88
CA THR A 227 24.98 4.59 15.70
C THR A 227 23.56 5.03 15.39
N VAL A 228 23.23 6.23 15.89
CA VAL A 228 22.04 7.04 15.66
C VAL A 228 21.41 6.80 14.27
N PRO A 229 20.12 6.40 14.17
CA PRO A 229 19.44 6.32 12.88
C PRO A 229 19.44 7.71 12.25
N SER A 230 19.77 7.82 10.95
CA SER A 230 19.57 9.08 10.23
C SER A 230 18.09 9.46 10.36
N ARG A 231 17.86 10.62 10.96
CA ARG A 231 16.54 11.25 11.01
C ARG A 231 16.20 11.68 9.59
N ASP A 232 15.63 10.77 8.81
CA ASP A 232 14.83 11.19 7.67
C ASP A 232 13.46 11.57 8.22
N GLU A 233 13.24 12.87 8.24
CA GLU A 233 12.05 13.53 8.71
C GLU A 233 10.86 13.12 7.84
N LEU A 234 9.82 12.58 8.50
CA LEU A 234 8.43 12.54 8.03
C LEU A 234 7.90 13.96 7.78
#